data_AF-A0A4Y2X4B1-F1
#
_entry.id   AF-A0A4Y2X4B1-F1
#
_cell.length_a   1.000
_cell.length_b   1.000
_cell.length_c   1.000
_cell.angle_alpha   90.00
_cell.angle_beta   90.00
_cell.angle_gamma   90.00
#
_symmetry.space_group_name_H-M   'P 1'
#
loop_
_entity.id
_entity.type
_entity.pdbx_description
1 polymer ?
#
loop_
_entity_poly.entity_id
_entity_poly.type
_entity_poly.pdbx_seq_one_letter_code
_entity_poly.pdbx_strand_id
1 'polypeptide(L)'
;MQPEFLPTPSKEQWENIASGFESTSNFPHCIGAVDGKHIRIISPCGGGSMYYNYKDYNSIVLMAVADSNYRFVYVNIGSYGKDCDSTILKRSGLWESIVAGKHPLPEEKCLPGTESTNVPYFFVGDEAFGLHKHLLRPFGGSNLSVNKKVFNYRLSRARRFVECTFGILSNKWRIFHRPINVDPYFVIDITKACVVLHNFVRERDGVIFEDTTTITGLMDLSPQRSTRGGSKANKMRQILSDYFVGVGAVPWQMNKI
;
A
#
# COMPACT_ATOMS: atom_id res chain seq x y z
N MET A 1 -20.52 -12.38 1.29
CA MET A 1 -19.14 -12.38 1.83
C MET A 1 -18.25 -11.28 1.25
N GLN A 2 -17.98 -11.15 -0.06
CA GLN A 2 -17.10 -10.05 -0.54
C GLN A 2 -17.56 -8.63 -0.13
N PRO A 3 -18.83 -8.21 -0.34
CA PRO A 3 -19.25 -6.86 0.07
C PRO A 3 -19.29 -6.65 1.60
N GLU A 4 -19.22 -7.73 2.37
CA GLU A 4 -19.27 -7.71 3.84
C GLU A 4 -17.85 -7.55 4.41
N PHE A 5 -16.88 -8.31 3.89
CA PHE A 5 -15.50 -8.29 4.41
C PHE A 5 -14.54 -7.44 3.56
N LEU A 6 -14.98 -6.90 2.42
CA LEU A 6 -14.24 -5.92 1.63
C LEU A 6 -15.19 -4.83 1.07
N PRO A 7 -15.89 -4.09 1.94
CA PRO A 7 -16.76 -2.99 1.53
C PRO A 7 -15.95 -1.81 1.01
N THR A 8 -16.54 -0.99 0.14
CA THR A 8 -16.00 0.35 -0.15
C THR A 8 -16.09 1.20 1.12
N PRO A 9 -14.97 1.73 1.64
CA PRO A 9 -15.02 2.45 2.91
C PRO A 9 -15.79 3.77 2.81
N SER A 10 -16.56 4.08 3.86
CA SER A 10 -17.15 5.40 4.07
C SER A 10 -16.10 6.44 4.48
N LYS A 11 -16.48 7.72 4.51
CA LYS A 11 -15.62 8.80 5.02
C LYS A 11 -15.13 8.50 6.44
N GLU A 12 -16.03 8.10 7.34
CA GLU A 12 -15.70 7.76 8.73
C GLU A 12 -14.74 6.57 8.82
N GLN A 13 -14.94 5.54 7.98
CA GLN A 13 -14.03 4.39 7.94
C GLN A 13 -12.63 4.79 7.46
N TRP A 14 -12.52 5.70 6.49
CA TRP A 14 -11.21 6.25 6.10
C TRP A 14 -10.55 7.05 7.21
N GLU A 15 -11.31 7.85 7.97
CA GLU A 15 -10.78 8.57 9.13
C GLU A 15 -10.28 7.60 10.21
N ASN A 16 -11.02 6.53 10.50
CA ASN A 16 -10.62 5.48 11.44
C ASN A 16 -9.33 4.78 11.00
N ILE A 17 -9.19 4.47 9.70
CA ILE A 17 -7.95 3.91 9.16
C ILE A 17 -6.79 4.89 9.36
N ALA A 18 -7.01 6.18 9.11
CA ALA A 18 -6.00 7.22 9.31
C ALA A 18 -5.55 7.36 10.77
N SER A 19 -6.49 7.35 11.72
CA SER A 19 -6.17 7.32 13.16
C SER A 19 -5.39 6.05 13.55
N GLY A 20 -5.69 4.91 12.91
CA GLY A 20 -4.92 3.69 13.09
C GLY A 20 -3.47 3.82 12.60
N PHE A 21 -3.23 4.42 11.43
CA PHE A 21 -1.85 4.68 10.96
C PHE A 21 -1.13 5.72 11.80
N GLU A 22 -1.83 6.74 12.29
CA GLU A 22 -1.27 7.74 13.18
C GLU A 22 -0.77 7.09 14.49
N SER A 23 -1.58 6.23 15.11
CA SER A 23 -1.23 5.57 16.36
C SER A 23 -0.13 4.50 16.21
N THR A 24 -0.15 3.73 15.13
CA THR A 24 0.75 2.57 14.96
C THR A 24 2.05 2.91 14.22
N SER A 25 1.97 3.76 13.19
CA SER A 25 3.11 4.12 12.32
C SER A 25 3.58 5.56 12.49
N ASN A 26 2.85 6.36 13.27
CA ASN A 26 3.05 7.80 13.37
C ASN A 26 2.98 8.42 11.98
N PHE A 27 1.97 8.08 11.19
CA PHE A 27 1.74 8.69 9.88
C PHE A 27 0.31 9.23 9.80
N PRO A 28 0.07 10.49 10.23
CA PRO A 28 -1.26 11.07 10.21
C PRO A 28 -1.79 11.15 8.77
N HIS A 29 -3.10 11.08 8.63
CA HIS A 29 -3.84 11.17 7.36
C HIS A 29 -3.53 10.06 6.34
N CYS A 30 -2.74 9.05 6.71
CA CYS A 30 -2.51 7.88 5.89
C CYS A 30 -3.74 6.96 5.91
N ILE A 31 -4.42 6.83 4.78
CA ILE A 31 -5.64 6.01 4.67
C ILE A 31 -5.37 4.61 4.11
N GLY A 32 -4.10 4.22 3.97
CA GLY A 32 -3.74 2.90 3.50
C GLY A 32 -2.37 2.84 2.86
N ALA A 33 -1.74 1.68 2.97
CA ALA A 33 -0.52 1.35 2.25
C ALA A 33 -0.86 0.57 0.98
N VAL A 34 -0.30 0.98 -0.15
CA VAL A 34 -0.55 0.40 -1.48
C VAL A 34 0.69 -0.32 -1.99
N ASP A 35 0.50 -1.55 -2.45
CA ASP A 35 1.56 -2.33 -3.08
C ASP A 35 0.99 -3.46 -3.95
N GLY A 36 1.83 -3.98 -4.85
CA GLY A 36 1.55 -5.12 -5.72
C GLY A 36 2.15 -6.42 -5.17
N LYS A 37 1.39 -7.52 -5.28
CA LYS A 37 1.86 -8.88 -5.02
C LYS A 37 1.71 -9.74 -6.26
N HIS A 38 2.82 -10.32 -6.71
CA HIS A 38 2.79 -11.36 -7.74
C HIS A 38 2.31 -12.69 -7.16
N ILE A 39 1.19 -13.20 -7.67
CA ILE A 39 0.69 -14.55 -7.42
C ILE A 39 1.27 -15.48 -8.49
N ARG A 40 2.13 -16.41 -8.09
CA ARG A 40 2.85 -17.29 -9.01
C ARG A 40 1.91 -18.31 -9.63
N ILE A 41 1.94 -18.43 -10.95
CA ILE A 41 1.16 -19.40 -11.72
C ILE A 41 2.07 -20.25 -12.58
N ILE A 42 1.59 -21.43 -12.99
CA ILE A 42 2.17 -22.13 -14.13
C ILE A 42 1.81 -21.38 -15.41
N SER A 43 2.75 -21.31 -16.35
CA SER A 43 2.52 -20.63 -17.63
C SER A 43 1.29 -21.21 -18.33
N PRO A 44 0.26 -20.41 -18.64
CA PRO A 44 -0.87 -20.91 -19.39
C PRO A 44 -0.45 -21.21 -20.84
N CYS A 45 -0.99 -22.27 -21.42
CA CYS A 45 -0.77 -22.60 -22.83
C CYS A 45 -1.17 -21.40 -23.71
N GLY A 46 -0.26 -20.94 -24.58
CA GLY A 46 -0.51 -19.79 -25.45
C GLY A 46 -0.43 -18.41 -24.77
N GLY A 47 -0.07 -18.32 -23.48
CA GLY A 47 0.02 -17.04 -22.74
C GLY A 47 1.22 -16.15 -23.10
N GLY A 48 2.15 -16.65 -23.91
CA GLY A 48 3.37 -15.93 -24.30
C GLY A 48 4.14 -15.40 -23.08
N SER A 49 4.73 -14.22 -23.23
CA SER A 49 5.44 -13.51 -22.14
C SER A 49 4.55 -12.60 -21.30
N MET A 50 3.22 -12.60 -21.50
CA MET A 50 2.31 -11.68 -20.80
C MET A 50 2.38 -11.86 -19.28
N TYR A 51 2.41 -13.11 -18.83
CA TYR A 51 2.47 -13.44 -17.41
C TYR A 51 3.89 -13.41 -16.84
N TYR A 52 4.91 -13.34 -17.69
CA TYR A 52 6.31 -13.37 -17.28
C TYR A 52 6.70 -12.03 -16.65
N ASN A 53 7.16 -12.07 -15.40
CA ASN A 53 7.52 -10.88 -14.65
C ASN A 53 9.05 -10.70 -14.56
N TYR A 54 9.47 -9.59 -13.95
CA TYR A 54 10.88 -9.25 -13.75
C TYR A 54 11.64 -10.13 -12.73
N LYS A 55 10.94 -11.06 -12.07
CA LYS A 55 11.50 -12.01 -11.10
C LYS A 55 11.65 -13.42 -11.70
N ASP A 56 11.62 -13.53 -13.03
CA ASP A 56 11.79 -14.77 -13.78
C ASP A 56 10.76 -15.86 -13.48
N TYR A 57 9.49 -15.48 -13.28
CA TYR A 57 8.38 -16.43 -13.24
C TYR A 57 7.07 -15.87 -13.79
N ASN A 58 6.12 -16.76 -14.08
CA ASN A 58 4.77 -16.38 -14.52
C ASN A 58 3.88 -16.03 -13.33
N SER A 59 3.12 -14.95 -13.44
CA SER A 59 2.25 -14.47 -12.37
C SER A 59 1.07 -13.65 -12.87
N ILE A 60 0.03 -13.59 -12.05
CA ILE A 60 -0.93 -12.47 -12.05
C ILE A 60 -0.60 -11.54 -10.88
N VAL A 61 -1.02 -10.28 -10.98
CA VAL A 61 -0.82 -9.29 -9.92
C VAL A 61 -2.09 -9.13 -9.08
N LEU A 62 -1.91 -9.18 -7.76
CA LEU A 62 -2.82 -8.68 -6.74
C LEU A 62 -2.33 -7.29 -6.33
N MET A 63 -3.00 -6.25 -6.81
CA MET A 63 -2.80 -4.88 -6.34
C MET A 63 -3.69 -4.65 -5.13
N ALA A 64 -3.16 -4.18 -4.01
CA ALA A 64 -3.95 -4.04 -2.79
C ALA A 64 -3.66 -2.75 -2.01
N VAL A 65 -4.68 -2.30 -1.28
CA VAL A 65 -4.56 -1.33 -0.18
C VAL A 65 -4.73 -2.11 1.12
N ALA A 66 -3.81 -1.94 2.07
CA ALA A 66 -3.97 -2.47 3.43
C ALA A 66 -4.06 -1.35 4.47
N ASP A 67 -4.82 -1.60 5.54
CA ASP A 67 -4.90 -0.72 6.71
C ASP A 67 -3.84 -1.07 7.79
N SER A 68 -3.86 -0.29 8.88
CA SER A 68 -3.01 -0.47 10.06
C SER A 68 -3.38 -1.69 10.92
N ASN A 69 -4.46 -2.39 10.60
CA ASN A 69 -4.88 -3.64 11.24
C ASN A 69 -4.59 -4.87 10.36
N TYR A 70 -3.77 -4.69 9.31
CA TYR A 70 -3.44 -5.72 8.33
C TYR A 70 -4.69 -6.31 7.65
N ARG A 71 -5.74 -5.51 7.45
CA ARG A 71 -6.88 -5.87 6.60
C ARG A 71 -6.67 -5.32 5.20
N PHE A 72 -7.14 -6.06 4.20
CA PHE A 72 -7.30 -5.50 2.87
C PHE A 72 -8.47 -4.52 2.89
N VAL A 73 -8.26 -3.31 2.38
CA VAL A 73 -9.30 -2.29 2.24
C VAL A 73 -9.81 -2.24 0.80
N TYR A 74 -8.92 -2.55 -0.15
CA TYR A 74 -9.23 -2.63 -1.57
C TYR A 74 -8.29 -3.63 -2.23
N VAL A 75 -8.80 -4.36 -3.23
CA VAL A 75 -7.96 -5.21 -4.09
C VAL A 75 -8.39 -5.09 -5.56
N ASN A 76 -7.41 -5.20 -6.46
CA ASN A 76 -7.59 -5.43 -7.88
C ASN A 76 -6.72 -6.63 -8.28
N ILE A 77 -7.35 -7.69 -8.80
CA ILE A 77 -6.70 -9.00 -8.99
C ILE A 77 -6.81 -9.39 -10.47
N GLY A 78 -5.70 -9.85 -11.04
CA GLY A 78 -5.69 -10.46 -12.37
C GLY A 78 -4.95 -9.68 -13.44
N SER A 79 -4.30 -8.56 -13.09
CA SER A 79 -3.40 -7.88 -14.03
C SER A 79 -2.22 -8.77 -14.40
N TYR A 80 -1.67 -8.59 -15.59
CA TYR A 80 -0.59 -9.43 -16.10
C TYR A 80 0.71 -9.23 -15.30
N GLY A 81 1.50 -10.30 -15.14
CA GLY A 81 2.77 -10.25 -14.41
C GLY A 81 3.81 -9.27 -14.96
N LYS A 82 3.73 -8.91 -16.24
CA LYS A 82 4.59 -7.88 -16.84
C LYS A 82 4.16 -6.44 -16.53
N ASP A 83 2.91 -6.24 -16.10
CA ASP A 83 2.36 -4.90 -15.91
C ASP A 83 2.98 -4.27 -14.65
N CYS A 84 3.29 -2.97 -14.71
CA CYS A 84 3.85 -2.27 -13.57
C CYS A 84 2.76 -1.77 -12.61
N ASP A 85 3.07 -1.79 -11.32
CA ASP A 85 2.15 -1.44 -10.24
C ASP A 85 1.49 -0.07 -10.41
N SER A 86 2.26 0.92 -10.87
CA SER A 86 1.73 2.27 -11.11
C SER A 86 0.66 2.30 -12.22
N THR A 87 0.77 1.46 -13.24
CA THR A 87 -0.20 1.36 -14.34
C THR A 87 -1.44 0.61 -13.86
N ILE A 88 -1.25 -0.47 -13.11
CA ILE A 88 -2.35 -1.26 -12.54
C ILE A 88 -3.21 -0.40 -11.62
N LEU A 89 -2.58 0.35 -10.70
CA LEU A 89 -3.30 1.26 -9.82
C LEU A 89 -4.09 2.31 -10.60
N LYS A 90 -3.48 2.93 -11.62
CA LYS A 90 -4.13 3.98 -12.42
C LYS A 90 -5.39 3.52 -13.16
N ARG A 91 -5.43 2.25 -13.57
CA ARG A 91 -6.59 1.62 -14.25
C ARG A 91 -7.58 0.99 -13.27
N SER A 92 -7.31 1.10 -11.98
CA SER A 92 -8.15 0.51 -10.96
C SER A 92 -9.36 1.40 -10.66
N GLY A 93 -10.53 0.80 -10.43
CA GLY A 93 -11.76 1.55 -10.15
C GLY A 93 -11.66 2.47 -8.92
N LEU A 94 -10.84 2.08 -7.93
CA LEU A 94 -10.50 2.94 -6.79
C LEU A 94 -9.86 4.25 -7.26
N TRP A 95 -8.79 4.16 -8.07
CA TRP A 95 -8.04 5.34 -8.49
C TRP A 95 -8.84 6.23 -9.44
N GLU A 96 -9.59 5.63 -10.37
CA GLU A 96 -10.50 6.36 -11.26
C GLU A 96 -11.52 7.18 -10.47
N SER A 97 -12.11 6.58 -9.42
CA SER A 97 -13.07 7.27 -8.54
C SER A 97 -12.43 8.42 -7.75
N ILE A 98 -11.19 8.25 -7.26
CA ILE A 98 -10.45 9.28 -6.52
C ILE A 98 -10.10 10.46 -7.44
N VAL A 99 -9.57 10.19 -8.63
CA VAL A 99 -9.19 11.23 -9.59
C VAL A 99 -10.41 11.99 -10.08
N ALA A 100 -11.55 11.31 -10.26
CA ALA A 100 -12.83 11.93 -10.61
C ALA A 100 -13.48 12.72 -9.45
N GLY A 101 -12.92 12.68 -8.24
CA GLY A 101 -13.50 13.33 -7.05
C GLY A 101 -14.82 12.70 -6.58
N LYS A 102 -15.10 11.46 -6.98
CA LYS A 102 -16.33 10.72 -6.62
C LYS A 102 -16.13 9.77 -5.44
N HIS A 103 -14.89 9.44 -5.11
CA HIS A 103 -14.60 8.56 -3.99
C HIS A 103 -14.88 9.29 -2.65
N PRO A 104 -15.52 8.64 -1.66
CA PRO A 104 -15.91 9.27 -0.40
C PRO A 104 -14.71 9.44 0.54
N LEU A 105 -13.69 10.18 0.11
CA LEU A 105 -12.56 10.54 0.95
C LEU A 105 -12.98 11.60 1.99
N PRO A 106 -12.36 11.60 3.18
CA PRO A 106 -12.61 12.64 4.17
C PRO A 106 -12.12 14.00 3.67
N GLU A 107 -12.67 15.07 4.25
CA GLU A 107 -12.26 16.44 3.96
C GLU A 107 -10.86 16.71 4.49
N GLU A 108 -10.14 17.63 3.85
CA GLU A 108 -8.77 17.98 4.26
C GLU A 108 -8.80 18.64 5.65
N LYS A 109 -7.90 18.21 6.55
CA LYS A 109 -7.79 18.73 7.93
C LYS A 109 -6.38 19.19 8.24
N CYS A 110 -6.18 19.98 9.30
CA CYS A 110 -4.82 20.26 9.78
C CYS A 110 -4.17 18.99 10.33
N LEU A 111 -2.84 18.92 10.25
CA LEU A 111 -2.09 17.86 10.92
C LEU A 111 -2.22 18.00 12.45
N PRO A 112 -2.13 16.91 13.22
CA PRO A 112 -2.24 16.94 14.69
C PRO A 112 -1.24 17.92 15.30
N GLY A 113 -1.74 18.86 16.13
CA GLY A 113 -0.93 19.90 16.76
C GLY A 113 -0.56 21.08 15.86
N THR A 114 -1.20 21.23 14.71
CA THR A 114 -1.01 22.37 13.78
C THR A 114 -2.33 23.05 13.46
N GLU A 115 -2.30 24.35 13.14
CA GLU A 115 -3.50 25.16 12.83
C GLU A 115 -3.43 25.85 11.46
N SER A 116 -2.34 25.67 10.71
CA SER A 116 -2.00 26.57 9.60
C SER A 116 -2.37 26.07 8.22
N THR A 117 -2.42 24.76 7.98
CA THR A 117 -2.60 24.22 6.62
C THR A 117 -3.34 22.90 6.63
N ASN A 118 -4.45 22.86 5.89
CA ASN A 118 -5.18 21.63 5.63
C ASN A 118 -4.38 20.72 4.69
N VAL A 119 -4.34 19.44 5.07
CA VAL A 119 -3.65 18.35 4.39
C VAL A 119 -4.70 17.29 4.03
N PRO A 120 -4.79 16.87 2.76
CA PRO A 120 -5.70 15.80 2.36
C PRO A 120 -5.28 14.46 2.98
N TYR A 121 -6.22 13.54 3.00
CA TYR A 121 -5.96 12.14 3.25
C TYR A 121 -5.35 11.48 2.02
N PHE A 122 -4.38 10.58 2.22
CA PHE A 122 -3.59 9.99 1.14
C PHE A 122 -3.18 8.53 1.43
N PHE A 123 -2.92 7.80 0.36
CA PHE A 123 -2.27 6.49 0.40
C PHE A 123 -0.75 6.67 0.43
N VAL A 124 -0.03 5.65 0.90
CA VAL A 124 1.43 5.55 0.78
C VAL A 124 1.83 4.39 -0.11
N GLY A 125 2.77 4.60 -1.01
CA GLY A 125 3.30 3.59 -1.94
C GLY A 125 4.83 3.68 -2.06
N ASP A 126 5.43 2.72 -2.76
CA ASP A 126 6.87 2.72 -3.05
C ASP A 126 7.24 3.75 -4.13
N GLU A 127 8.51 3.77 -4.49
CA GLU A 127 9.03 4.63 -5.55
C GLU A 127 8.45 4.32 -6.94
N ALA A 128 7.97 3.09 -7.19
CA ALA A 128 7.41 2.70 -8.48
C ALA A 128 6.09 3.41 -8.78
N PHE A 129 5.33 3.83 -7.75
CA PHE A 129 4.11 4.60 -7.93
C PHE A 129 4.36 6.05 -8.34
N GLY A 130 3.41 6.65 -9.05
CA GLY A 130 3.45 8.09 -9.38
C GLY A 130 3.01 8.96 -8.21
N LEU A 131 3.72 10.06 -7.94
CA LEU A 131 3.35 10.99 -6.87
C LEU A 131 2.06 11.76 -7.21
N HIS A 132 1.11 11.80 -6.27
CA HIS A 132 -0.18 12.48 -6.43
C HIS A 132 -0.65 13.10 -5.09
N LYS A 133 -1.65 13.99 -5.12
CA LYS A 133 -2.21 14.59 -3.89
C LYS A 133 -2.76 13.55 -2.89
N HIS A 134 -3.24 12.42 -3.39
CA HIS A 134 -3.77 11.30 -2.60
C HIS A 134 -2.85 10.06 -2.62
N LEU A 135 -1.61 10.16 -3.14
CA LEU A 135 -0.65 9.04 -3.13
C LEU A 135 0.77 9.57 -2.95
N LEU A 136 1.33 9.32 -1.77
CA LEU A 136 2.68 9.71 -1.40
C LEU A 136 3.66 8.54 -1.60
N ARG A 137 4.90 8.90 -1.91
CA ARG A 137 6.02 7.98 -2.13
C ARG A 137 7.32 8.58 -1.58
N PRO A 138 8.36 7.79 -1.29
CA PRO A 138 9.60 8.31 -0.72
C PRO A 138 10.26 9.38 -1.61
N PHE A 139 11.03 10.27 -0.99
CA PHE A 139 11.98 11.13 -1.70
C PHE A 139 13.06 10.25 -2.33
N GLY A 140 13.23 10.33 -3.65
CA GLY A 140 14.31 9.65 -4.35
C GLY A 140 15.64 10.41 -4.27
N GLY A 141 16.73 9.71 -4.56
CA GLY A 141 18.10 10.23 -4.54
C GLY A 141 18.91 9.79 -3.32
N SER A 142 20.24 9.84 -3.43
CA SER A 142 21.19 9.36 -2.40
C SER A 142 21.53 10.41 -1.33
N ASN A 143 21.56 11.70 -1.69
CA ASN A 143 21.95 12.79 -0.80
C ASN A 143 20.73 13.53 -0.22
N LEU A 144 19.94 12.82 0.58
CA LEU A 144 18.75 13.36 1.22
C LEU A 144 19.09 14.15 2.49
N SER A 145 18.43 15.30 2.69
CA SER A 145 18.47 16.04 3.95
C SER A 145 17.84 15.21 5.08
N VAL A 146 18.18 15.55 6.33
CA VAL A 146 17.65 14.87 7.54
C VAL A 146 16.12 14.80 7.51
N ASN A 147 15.44 15.92 7.20
CA ASN A 147 13.97 15.94 7.12
C ASN A 147 13.42 14.91 6.13
N LYS A 148 14.05 14.79 4.95
CA LYS A 148 13.63 13.83 3.92
C LYS A 148 13.91 12.40 4.33
N LYS A 149 15.01 12.14 5.04
CA LYS A 149 15.32 10.81 5.59
C LYS A 149 14.30 10.40 6.67
N VAL A 150 13.96 11.31 7.59
CA VAL A 150 12.90 11.07 8.60
C VAL A 150 11.56 10.77 7.92
N PHE A 151 11.19 11.55 6.90
CA PHE A 151 9.99 11.29 6.12
C PHE A 151 10.01 9.91 5.46
N ASN A 152 11.08 9.56 4.76
CA ASN A 152 11.22 8.25 4.11
C ASN A 152 11.10 7.13 5.14
N TYR A 153 11.76 7.25 6.29
CA TYR A 153 11.69 6.24 7.35
C TYR A 153 10.26 6.06 7.89
N ARG A 154 9.53 7.15 8.17
CA ARG A 154 8.13 7.08 8.61
C ARG A 154 7.22 6.52 7.52
N LEU A 155 7.44 6.89 6.27
CA LEU A 155 6.70 6.34 5.13
C LEU A 155 6.93 4.83 5.01
N SER A 156 8.17 4.36 5.16
CA SER A 156 8.49 2.94 5.16
C SER A 156 7.83 2.18 6.31
N ARG A 157 7.66 2.81 7.49
CA ARG A 157 6.88 2.22 8.60
C ARG A 157 5.41 2.03 8.24
N ALA A 158 4.79 3.01 7.59
CA ALA A 158 3.41 2.89 7.14
C ALA A 158 3.26 1.87 6.00
N ARG A 159 4.18 1.87 5.02
CA ARG A 159 4.22 0.89 3.92
C ARG A 159 4.30 -0.56 4.41
N ARG A 160 5.04 -0.81 5.49
CA ARG A 160 5.20 -2.16 6.04
C ARG A 160 3.87 -2.89 6.26
N PHE A 161 2.78 -2.17 6.53
CA PHE A 161 1.46 -2.79 6.74
C PHE A 161 0.97 -3.60 5.55
N VAL A 162 1.12 -3.12 4.31
CA VAL A 162 0.68 -3.90 3.13
C VAL A 162 1.60 -5.08 2.85
N GLU A 163 2.91 -4.91 3.04
CA GLU A 163 3.89 -5.99 2.93
C GLU A 163 3.58 -7.11 3.94
N CYS A 164 3.39 -6.75 5.23
CA CYS A 164 2.92 -7.63 6.31
C CYS A 164 1.62 -8.33 5.94
N THR A 165 0.64 -7.60 5.43
CA THR A 165 -0.64 -8.18 5.04
C THR A 165 -0.46 -9.27 3.97
N PHE A 166 0.42 -9.04 2.99
CA PHE A 166 0.76 -10.05 1.98
C PHE A 166 1.51 -11.25 2.55
N GLY A 167 2.41 -11.05 3.52
CA GLY A 167 3.12 -12.13 4.21
C GLY A 167 2.15 -12.99 5.02
N ILE A 168 1.27 -12.37 5.81
CA ILE A 168 0.23 -13.03 6.60
C ILE A 168 -0.69 -13.84 5.68
N LEU A 169 -1.16 -13.23 4.58
CA LEU A 169 -1.99 -13.91 3.59
C LEU A 169 -1.30 -15.17 3.05
N SER A 170 -0.03 -15.07 2.63
CA SER A 170 0.72 -16.22 2.08
C SER A 170 1.02 -17.31 3.11
N ASN A 171 1.35 -16.92 4.35
CA ASN A 171 1.67 -17.88 5.40
C ASN A 171 0.43 -18.63 5.89
N LYS A 172 -0.72 -17.93 5.99
CA LYS A 172 -1.99 -18.55 6.37
C LYS A 172 -2.54 -19.43 5.24
N TRP A 173 -2.50 -18.93 4.01
CA TRP A 173 -2.95 -19.65 2.82
C TRP A 173 -1.75 -20.15 2.02
N ARG A 174 -1.23 -21.31 2.43
CA ARG A 174 -0.01 -21.92 1.89
C ARG A 174 -0.02 -22.16 0.38
N ILE A 175 -1.20 -22.11 -0.26
CA ILE A 175 -1.36 -22.17 -1.72
C ILE A 175 -0.50 -21.13 -2.45
N PHE A 176 -0.24 -19.97 -1.84
CA PHE A 176 0.56 -18.90 -2.44
C PHE A 176 2.08 -19.14 -2.41
N HIS A 177 2.57 -20.18 -1.72
CA HIS A 177 4.01 -20.50 -1.69
C HIS A 177 4.48 -21.31 -2.90
N ARG A 178 3.57 -21.85 -3.71
CA ARG A 178 3.89 -22.65 -4.89
C ARG A 178 3.20 -22.06 -6.12
N PRO A 179 3.74 -22.29 -7.33
CA PRO A 179 3.02 -21.97 -8.55
C PRO A 179 1.66 -22.66 -8.56
N ILE A 180 0.59 -21.89 -8.75
CA ILE A 180 -0.75 -22.42 -8.86
C ILE A 180 -0.95 -22.92 -10.29
N ASN A 181 -1.29 -24.20 -10.44
CA ASN A 181 -1.44 -24.87 -11.73
C ASN A 181 -2.91 -25.02 -12.11
N VAL A 182 -3.58 -23.90 -12.32
CA VAL A 182 -4.97 -23.82 -12.81
C VAL A 182 -5.08 -22.64 -13.76
N ASP A 183 -6.22 -22.55 -14.45
CA ASP A 183 -6.50 -21.42 -15.33
C ASP A 183 -6.39 -20.06 -14.60
N PRO A 184 -5.81 -19.00 -15.22
CA PRO A 184 -5.64 -17.69 -14.58
C PRO A 184 -6.94 -17.09 -14.00
N TYR A 185 -8.10 -17.30 -14.63
CA TYR A 185 -9.37 -16.82 -14.10
C TYR A 185 -9.73 -17.53 -12.80
N PHE A 186 -9.43 -18.83 -12.69
CA PHE A 186 -9.63 -19.56 -11.44
C PHE A 186 -8.61 -19.15 -10.37
N VAL A 187 -7.38 -18.78 -10.75
CA VAL A 187 -6.41 -18.18 -9.81
C VAL A 187 -6.93 -16.86 -9.23
N ILE A 188 -7.60 -16.04 -10.04
CA ILE A 188 -8.25 -14.81 -9.59
C ILE A 188 -9.29 -15.12 -8.50
N ASP A 189 -10.13 -16.13 -8.71
CA ASP A 189 -11.19 -16.49 -7.75
C ASP A 189 -10.63 -17.10 -6.46
N ILE A 190 -9.61 -17.96 -6.55
CA ILE A 190 -8.86 -18.44 -5.39
C ILE A 190 -8.30 -17.25 -4.59
N THR A 191 -7.70 -16.29 -5.28
CA THR A 191 -7.08 -15.12 -4.63
C THR A 191 -8.13 -14.24 -3.96
N LYS A 192 -9.28 -13.99 -4.62
CA LYS A 192 -10.41 -13.26 -4.03
C LYS A 192 -10.93 -13.95 -2.78
N ALA A 193 -11.12 -15.27 -2.83
CA ALA A 193 -11.59 -16.05 -1.68
C ALA A 193 -10.61 -15.93 -0.50
N CYS A 194 -9.31 -16.05 -0.74
CA CYS A 194 -8.30 -15.91 0.31
C CYS A 194 -8.25 -14.50 0.91
N VAL A 195 -8.43 -13.44 0.11
CA VAL A 195 -8.51 -12.05 0.60
C VAL A 195 -9.72 -11.85 1.52
N VAL A 196 -10.89 -12.36 1.10
CA VAL A 196 -12.12 -12.27 1.90
C VAL A 196 -11.98 -13.06 3.20
N LEU A 197 -11.48 -14.30 3.12
CA LEU A 197 -11.24 -15.13 4.30
C LEU A 197 -10.18 -14.55 5.23
N HIS A 198 -9.15 -13.90 4.68
CA HIS A 198 -8.17 -13.15 5.48
C HIS A 198 -8.88 -12.08 6.30
N ASN A 199 -9.65 -11.19 5.66
CA ASN A 199 -10.37 -10.14 6.38
C ASN A 199 -11.37 -10.69 7.41
N PHE A 200 -12.09 -11.77 7.10
CA PHE A 200 -12.96 -12.46 8.05
C PHE A 200 -12.20 -12.94 9.30
N VAL A 201 -11.07 -13.63 9.10
CA VAL A 201 -10.23 -14.11 10.21
C VAL A 201 -9.65 -12.94 11.02
N ARG A 202 -9.24 -11.85 10.35
CA ARG A 202 -8.76 -10.64 11.03
C ARG A 202 -9.82 -10.02 11.93
N GLU A 203 -11.07 -10.02 11.49
CA GLU A 203 -12.19 -9.45 12.25
C GLU A 203 -12.62 -10.37 13.40
N ARG A 204 -12.63 -11.70 13.18
CA ARG A 204 -13.01 -12.69 14.19
C ARG A 204 -11.95 -12.88 15.28
N ASP A 205 -10.67 -12.98 14.89
CA ASP A 205 -9.58 -13.41 15.78
C ASP A 205 -8.67 -12.25 16.21
N GLY A 206 -8.78 -11.07 15.58
CA GLY A 206 -7.94 -9.92 15.87
C GLY A 206 -6.49 -10.06 15.38
N VAL A 207 -5.59 -9.27 15.99
CA VAL A 207 -4.16 -9.23 15.60
C VAL A 207 -3.34 -10.21 16.42
N ILE A 208 -2.95 -11.35 15.81
CA ILE A 208 -1.95 -12.25 16.37
C ILE A 208 -0.56 -11.78 15.93
N PHE A 209 0.28 -11.33 16.87
CA PHE A 209 1.56 -10.70 16.56
C PHE A 209 2.56 -11.66 15.88
N GLU A 210 2.52 -12.94 16.20
CA GLU A 210 3.38 -13.98 15.62
C GLU A 210 3.27 -14.04 14.09
N ASP A 211 2.07 -13.81 13.54
CA ASP A 211 1.79 -13.77 12.10
C ASP A 211 2.57 -12.65 11.38
N THR A 212 3.00 -11.60 12.10
CA THR A 212 3.67 -10.40 11.55
C THR A 212 5.21 -10.51 11.49
N THR A 213 5.80 -11.48 12.20
CA THR A 213 7.26 -11.58 12.42
C THR A 213 8.05 -12.20 11.27
N THR A 214 7.37 -12.64 10.21
CA THR A 214 7.95 -13.48 9.14
C THR A 214 8.44 -12.69 7.92
N ILE A 215 8.41 -11.36 7.96
CA ILE A 215 8.90 -10.52 6.86
C ILE A 215 10.28 -9.98 7.19
N THR A 216 11.28 -10.48 6.47
CA THR A 216 12.57 -9.80 6.30
C THR A 216 12.32 -8.42 5.69
N GLY A 217 12.62 -7.37 6.46
CA GLY A 217 12.34 -5.99 6.09
C GLY A 217 13.09 -5.49 4.85
N LEU A 218 12.55 -4.42 4.27
CA LEU A 218 13.15 -3.41 3.37
C LEU A 218 14.42 -3.88 2.64
N MET A 219 14.26 -4.65 1.57
CA MET A 219 15.16 -4.53 0.44
C MET A 219 14.60 -3.41 -0.45
N ASP A 220 15.22 -2.23 -0.37
CA ASP A 220 14.99 -1.17 -1.33
C ASP A 220 15.26 -1.73 -2.73
N LEU A 221 14.25 -1.73 -3.58
CA LEU A 221 14.45 -1.95 -5.00
C LEU A 221 15.33 -0.81 -5.53
N SER A 222 16.26 -1.14 -6.42
CA SER A 222 17.11 -0.19 -7.12
C SER A 222 16.30 1.00 -7.65
N PRO A 223 16.81 2.24 -7.54
CA PRO A 223 16.06 3.44 -7.89
C PRO A 223 15.58 3.38 -9.35
N GLN A 224 14.28 3.16 -9.53
CA GLN A 224 13.65 3.33 -10.84
C GLN A 224 13.54 4.82 -11.13
N ARG A 225 13.64 5.20 -12.42
CA ARG A 225 13.55 6.60 -12.86
C ARG A 225 12.31 7.27 -12.28
N SER A 226 12.53 8.16 -11.31
CA SER A 226 11.45 8.89 -10.65
C SER A 226 10.73 9.80 -11.67
N THR A 227 9.46 9.53 -11.91
CA THR A 227 8.59 10.46 -12.66
C THR A 227 8.36 11.72 -11.82
N ARG A 228 8.66 12.91 -12.35
CA ARG A 228 8.48 14.16 -11.60
C ARG A 228 7.01 14.33 -11.22
N GLY A 229 6.72 14.33 -9.93
CA GLY A 229 5.38 14.66 -9.42
C GLY A 229 5.04 16.13 -9.60
N GLY A 230 3.75 16.46 -9.68
CA GLY A 230 3.30 17.85 -9.78
C GLY A 230 3.72 18.70 -8.57
N SER A 231 3.86 20.01 -8.77
CA SER A 231 4.31 20.98 -7.74
C SER A 231 3.52 20.87 -6.42
N LYS A 232 2.18 20.72 -6.51
CA LYS A 232 1.30 20.56 -5.33
C LYS A 232 1.61 19.30 -4.51
N ALA A 233 1.87 18.17 -5.15
CA ALA A 233 2.14 16.91 -4.45
C ALA A 233 3.54 16.89 -3.81
N ASN A 234 4.51 17.58 -4.41
CA ASN A 234 5.81 17.80 -3.78
C ASN A 234 5.70 18.71 -2.55
N LYS A 235 4.89 19.78 -2.64
CA LYS A 235 4.58 20.63 -1.48
C LYS A 235 3.99 19.82 -0.33
N MET A 236 3.13 18.85 -0.63
CA MET A 236 2.54 17.97 0.39
C MET A 236 3.58 17.13 1.13
N ARG A 237 4.52 16.50 0.41
CA ARG A 237 5.62 15.77 1.03
C ARG A 237 6.51 16.69 1.86
N GLN A 238 6.72 17.93 1.41
CA GLN A 238 7.51 18.90 2.17
C GLN A 238 6.82 19.28 3.49
N ILE A 239 5.52 19.56 3.48
CA ILE A 239 4.73 19.84 4.69
C ILE A 239 4.88 18.70 5.71
N LEU A 240 4.70 17.45 5.27
CA LEU A 240 4.88 16.28 6.17
C LEU A 240 6.34 16.12 6.62
N SER A 241 7.30 16.37 5.74
CA SER A 241 8.72 16.30 6.05
C SER A 241 9.11 17.29 7.15
N ASP A 242 8.55 18.50 7.12
CA ASP A 242 8.78 19.53 8.13
C ASP A 242 8.00 19.23 9.42
N TYR A 243 6.76 18.76 9.30
CA TYR A 243 5.96 18.29 10.44
C TYR A 243 6.68 17.20 11.24
N PHE A 244 7.27 16.21 10.57
CA PHE A 244 7.93 15.08 11.23
C PHE A 244 9.22 15.45 11.96
N VAL A 245 9.86 16.57 11.65
CA VAL A 245 11.02 17.07 12.40
C VAL A 245 10.66 18.17 13.41
N GLY A 246 9.45 18.73 13.31
CA GLY A 246 8.90 19.72 14.23
C GLY A 246 7.86 19.13 15.17
N VAL A 247 6.62 19.62 15.09
CA VAL A 247 5.50 19.27 15.99
C VAL A 247 5.27 17.75 16.08
N GLY A 248 5.37 17.05 14.96
CA GLY A 248 5.15 15.61 14.88
C GLY A 248 6.37 14.76 15.24
N ALA A 249 7.47 15.33 15.72
CA ALA A 249 8.71 14.60 15.99
C ALA A 249 8.51 13.52 17.06
N VAL A 250 9.19 12.39 16.86
CA VAL A 250 9.16 11.25 17.80
C VAL A 250 10.57 10.92 18.30
N PRO A 251 10.76 10.51 19.57
CA PRO A 251 12.09 10.43 20.19
C PRO A 251 13.08 9.48 19.50
N TRP A 252 12.58 8.42 18.84
CA TRP A 252 13.40 7.36 18.25
C TRP A 252 13.80 7.61 16.79
N GLN A 253 13.25 8.62 16.11
CA GLN A 253 13.39 8.73 14.65
C GLN A 253 14.82 9.01 14.17
N MET A 254 15.61 9.73 14.96
CA MET A 254 16.99 10.05 14.61
C MET A 254 17.94 8.85 14.72
N ASN A 255 17.60 7.85 15.53
CA ASN A 255 18.41 6.64 15.71
C ASN A 255 18.23 5.62 14.57
N LYS A 256 17.45 5.95 13.54
CA LYS A 256 16.99 5.03 12.50
C LYS A 256 17.25 5.53 11.06
N ILE A 257 17.90 6.69 10.89
CA ILE A 257 18.12 7.37 9.60
C ILE A 257 19.60 7.62 9.29
#